data_AF-A0A7I7VRY1-F1
#
_entry.id   AF-A0A7I7VRY1-F1
#
_cell.length_a   1.000
_cell.length_b   1.000
_cell.length_c   1.000
_cell.angle_alpha   90.00
_cell.angle_beta   90.00
_cell.angle_gamma   90.00
#
_symmetry.space_group_name_H-M   'P 1'
#
loop_
_entity.id
_entity.type
_entity.pdbx_description
1 polymer ?
#
loop_
_entity_poly.entity_id
_entity_poly.type
_entity_poly.pdbx_seq_one_letter_code
_entity_poly.pdbx_strand_id
1 'polypeptide(L)'
;MADEPQPAPGPTPVPPPPPAEALDTGYTPGGVPTFESVREKIEGRYGTAIGAAELAAETPEGRTVDEQYEERQRAGAERLAQIRAQMEEKDRGTLAAGVRARHGHRPPCLRGDTHE
;
A
#
# COMPACT_ATOMS: atom_id res chain seq x y z
N MET A 1 -80.28 56.14 7.79
CA MET A 1 -80.13 54.66 7.82
C MET A 1 -78.76 54.37 7.24
N ALA A 2 -77.96 53.65 8.01
CA ALA A 2 -76.50 53.61 7.91
C ALA A 2 -75.98 53.01 6.60
N ASP A 3 -74.86 53.57 6.17
CA ASP A 3 -73.89 53.00 5.24
C ASP A 3 -73.42 51.65 5.80
N GLU A 4 -73.72 50.54 5.11
CA GLU A 4 -73.27 49.21 5.47
C GLU A 4 -72.03 48.86 4.62
N PRO A 5 -70.82 48.85 5.20
CA PRO A 5 -69.62 48.58 4.42
C PRO A 5 -69.57 47.10 4.03
N GLN A 6 -69.40 46.84 2.72
CA GLN A 6 -69.13 45.49 2.22
C GLN A 6 -67.86 44.91 2.87
N PRO A 7 -67.86 43.63 3.29
CA PRO A 7 -66.65 42.99 3.80
C PRO A 7 -65.64 42.80 2.66
N ALA A 8 -64.42 43.27 2.88
CA ALA A 8 -63.31 43.09 1.94
C ALA A 8 -63.04 41.59 1.68
N PRO A 9 -62.61 41.20 0.46
CA PRO A 9 -62.18 39.84 0.19
C PRO A 9 -60.98 39.49 1.09
N GLY A 10 -61.07 38.37 1.80
CA GLY A 10 -59.97 37.88 2.64
C GLY A 10 -58.71 37.58 1.83
N PRO A 11 -57.52 37.59 2.48
CA PRO A 11 -56.27 37.30 1.79
C PRO A 11 -56.29 35.88 1.24
N THR A 12 -56.12 35.74 -0.07
CA THR A 12 -55.87 34.46 -0.72
C THR A 12 -54.58 33.85 -0.16
N PRO A 13 -54.54 32.54 0.18
CA PRO A 13 -53.31 31.89 0.60
C PRO A 13 -52.32 31.92 -0.56
N VAL A 14 -51.17 32.54 -0.34
CA VAL A 14 -50.05 32.51 -1.28
C VAL A 14 -49.59 31.05 -1.40
N PRO A 15 -49.49 30.48 -2.62
CA PRO A 15 -48.96 29.13 -2.78
C PRO A 15 -47.53 29.07 -2.23
N PRO A 16 -47.11 27.95 -1.60
CA PRO A 16 -45.74 27.82 -1.12
C PRO A 16 -44.78 28.05 -2.30
N PRO A 17 -43.65 28.76 -2.09
CA PRO A 17 -42.65 28.92 -3.13
C PRO A 17 -42.23 27.53 -3.63
N PRO A 18 -41.95 27.37 -4.95
CA PRO A 18 -41.42 26.13 -5.47
C PRO A 18 -40.17 25.75 -4.65
N PRO A 19 -39.90 24.45 -4.42
CA PRO A 19 -38.67 24.03 -3.78
C PRO A 19 -37.53 24.73 -4.50
N ALA A 20 -36.77 25.56 -3.78
CA ALA A 20 -35.57 26.18 -4.32
C ALA A 20 -34.79 25.08 -5.03
N GLU A 21 -34.59 25.22 -6.34
CA GLU A 21 -33.84 24.28 -7.14
C GLU A 21 -32.57 23.97 -6.35
N ALA A 22 -32.48 22.74 -5.86
CA ALA A 22 -31.36 22.34 -5.04
C ALA A 22 -30.14 22.57 -5.92
N LEU A 23 -29.39 23.64 -5.63
CA LEU A 23 -28.14 23.92 -6.28
C LEU A 23 -27.37 22.59 -6.28
N ASP A 24 -26.89 22.18 -7.45
CA ASP A 24 -26.12 20.95 -7.65
C ASP A 24 -24.73 21.10 -7.01
N THR A 25 -24.75 21.41 -5.72
CA THR A 25 -23.60 21.56 -4.83
C THR A 25 -23.06 20.20 -4.44
N GLY A 26 -23.80 19.13 -4.72
CA GLY A 26 -23.52 17.79 -4.21
C GLY A 26 -23.83 17.63 -2.71
N TYR A 27 -24.47 18.61 -2.09
CA TYR A 27 -24.86 18.59 -0.68
C TYR A 27 -26.35 18.88 -0.52
N THR A 28 -26.96 18.20 0.46
CA THR A 28 -28.32 18.51 0.91
C THR A 28 -28.34 19.85 1.66
N PRO A 29 -29.52 20.49 1.84
CA PRO A 29 -29.61 21.72 2.64
C PRO A 29 -29.11 21.58 4.09
N GLY A 30 -29.08 20.36 4.63
CA GLY A 30 -28.51 20.04 5.94
C GLY A 30 -26.99 19.83 5.95
N GLY A 31 -26.31 20.06 4.82
CA GLY A 31 -24.86 19.90 4.69
C GLY A 31 -24.39 18.45 4.55
N VAL A 32 -25.30 17.48 4.37
CA VAL A 32 -24.94 16.07 4.14
C VAL A 32 -24.68 15.87 2.64
N PRO A 33 -23.56 15.23 2.23
CA PRO A 33 -23.31 14.91 0.82
C PRO A 33 -24.42 14.03 0.24
N THR A 34 -24.80 14.28 -1.01
CA THR A 34 -25.69 13.39 -1.75
C THR A 34 -24.96 12.12 -2.19
N PHE A 35 -25.70 11.06 -2.50
CA PHE A 35 -25.09 9.81 -2.98
C PHE A 35 -24.33 10.00 -4.29
N GLU A 36 -24.88 10.79 -5.22
CA GLU A 36 -24.26 11.08 -6.51
C GLU A 36 -22.93 11.85 -6.34
N SER A 37 -22.85 12.83 -5.43
CA SER A 37 -21.62 13.59 -5.21
C SER A 37 -20.50 12.75 -4.60
N VAL A 38 -20.84 11.80 -3.72
CA VAL A 38 -19.87 10.83 -3.18
C VAL A 38 -19.40 9.88 -4.28
N ARG A 39 -20.30 9.38 -5.13
CA ARG A 39 -19.94 8.53 -6.27
C ARG A 39 -18.97 9.26 -7.20
N GLU A 40 -19.35 10.44 -7.67
CA GLU A 40 -18.52 11.24 -8.58
C GLU A 40 -17.14 11.52 -7.97
N LYS A 41 -17.09 11.85 -6.68
CA LYS A 41 -15.84 12.07 -5.96
C LYS A 41 -14.97 10.81 -5.87
N ILE A 42 -15.57 9.64 -5.68
CA ILE A 42 -14.84 8.36 -5.66
C ILE A 42 -14.29 8.07 -7.05
N GLU A 43 -15.10 8.21 -8.09
CA GLU A 43 -14.70 7.96 -9.48
C GLU A 43 -13.59 8.91 -9.92
N GLY A 44 -13.71 10.21 -9.61
CA GLY A 44 -12.68 11.21 -9.90
C GLY A 44 -11.36 10.93 -9.16
N ARG A 45 -11.43 10.55 -7.87
CA ARG A 45 -10.24 10.17 -7.11
C ARG A 45 -9.60 8.89 -7.64
N TYR A 46 -10.42 7.90 -8.00
CA TYR A 46 -9.93 6.65 -8.55
C TYR A 46 -9.26 6.85 -9.90
N GLY A 47 -9.90 7.58 -10.81
CA GLY A 47 -9.31 7.95 -12.11
C GLY A 47 -8.00 8.72 -11.98
N THR A 48 -7.94 9.67 -11.04
CA THR A 48 -6.70 10.41 -10.74
C THR A 48 -5.63 9.49 -10.17
N ALA A 49 -5.98 8.62 -9.22
CA ALA A 49 -5.05 7.74 -8.55
C ALA A 49 -4.35 6.76 -9.50
N ILE A 50 -5.05 6.30 -10.55
CA ILE A 50 -4.46 5.39 -11.55
C ILE A 50 -3.22 6.01 -12.22
N GLY A 51 -3.24 7.32 -12.53
CA GLY A 51 -2.14 8.00 -13.22
C GLY A 51 -1.22 8.84 -12.33
N ALA A 52 -1.64 9.14 -11.09
CA ALA A 52 -0.90 10.04 -10.21
C ALA A 52 0.47 9.49 -9.80
N ALA A 53 0.61 8.17 -9.65
CA ALA A 53 1.87 7.54 -9.29
C ALA A 53 2.93 7.71 -10.40
N GLU A 54 2.55 7.50 -11.66
CA GLU A 54 3.43 7.68 -12.82
C GLU A 54 3.90 9.14 -12.94
N LEU A 55 2.98 10.09 -12.78
CA LEU A 55 3.30 11.53 -12.78
C LEU A 55 4.23 11.91 -11.62
N ALA A 56 4.02 11.34 -10.43
CA ALA A 56 4.86 11.58 -9.27
C ALA A 56 6.27 11.01 -9.49
N ALA A 57 6.39 9.83 -10.12
CA ALA A 57 7.67 9.21 -10.45
C ALA A 57 8.48 10.02 -11.48
N GLU A 58 7.82 10.64 -12.47
CA GLU A 58 8.51 11.45 -13.50
C GLU A 58 9.06 12.79 -12.99
N THR A 59 8.65 13.24 -11.81
CA THR A 59 9.20 14.44 -11.18
C THR A 59 10.71 14.29 -10.95
N PRO A 60 11.50 15.38 -11.00
CA PRO A 60 12.91 15.34 -10.64
C PRO A 60 13.15 14.71 -9.26
N GLU A 61 12.31 15.06 -8.29
CA GLU A 61 12.37 14.52 -6.93
C GLU A 61 12.05 13.02 -6.90
N GLY A 62 11.01 12.59 -7.63
CA GLY A 62 10.63 11.17 -7.77
C GLY A 62 11.81 10.33 -8.28
N ARG A 63 12.44 10.78 -9.36
CA ARG A 63 13.63 10.11 -9.92
C ARG A 63 14.77 9.99 -8.92
N THR A 64 15.05 11.03 -8.12
CA THR A 64 16.10 10.96 -7.10
C THR A 64 15.79 9.97 -5.96
N VAL A 65 14.52 9.85 -5.57
CA VAL A 65 14.11 8.88 -4.53
C VAL A 65 14.24 7.45 -5.04
N ASP A 66 13.87 7.22 -6.30
CA ASP A 66 14.01 5.91 -6.95
C ASP A 66 15.48 5.50 -7.08
N GLU A 67 16.35 6.41 -7.54
CA GLU A 67 17.80 6.17 -7.61
C GLU A 67 18.39 5.79 -6.24
N GLN A 68 18.03 6.52 -5.18
CA GLN A 68 18.46 6.21 -3.81
C GLN A 68 17.92 4.87 -3.33
N TYR A 69 16.70 4.51 -3.70
CA TYR A 69 16.12 3.22 -3.38
C TYR A 69 16.89 2.10 -4.09
N GLU A 70 17.14 2.22 -5.39
CA GLU A 70 17.91 1.26 -6.17
C GLU A 70 19.34 1.08 -5.62
N GLU A 71 20.00 2.17 -5.23
CA GLU A 71 21.34 2.11 -4.62
C GLU A 71 21.31 1.29 -3.32
N ARG A 72 20.33 1.53 -2.44
CA ARG A 72 20.15 0.75 -1.21
C ARG A 72 19.89 -0.72 -1.50
N GLN A 73 19.04 -1.01 -2.50
CA GLN A 73 18.74 -2.38 -2.91
C GLN A 73 19.98 -3.08 -3.47
N ARG A 74 20.77 -2.40 -4.30
CA ARG A 74 22.02 -2.93 -4.86
C ARG A 74 23.05 -3.21 -3.76
N ALA A 75 23.27 -2.27 -2.85
CA ALA A 75 24.17 -2.44 -1.71
C ALA A 75 23.73 -3.62 -0.83
N GLY A 76 22.43 -3.76 -0.58
CA GLY A 76 21.86 -4.89 0.15
C GLY A 76 22.11 -6.22 -0.58
N ALA A 77 21.86 -6.27 -1.89
CA ALA A 77 22.08 -7.46 -2.71
C ALA A 77 23.56 -7.88 -2.74
N GLU A 78 24.48 -6.92 -2.88
CA GLU A 78 25.92 -7.17 -2.83
C GLU A 78 26.33 -7.72 -1.46
N ARG A 79 25.82 -7.12 -0.37
CA ARG A 79 26.13 -7.61 0.97
C ARG A 79 25.64 -9.04 1.19
N LEU A 80 24.45 -9.39 0.70
CA LEU A 80 23.94 -10.75 0.74
C LEU A 80 24.75 -11.72 -0.12
N ALA A 81 25.30 -11.27 -1.25
CA ALA A 81 26.20 -12.08 -2.08
C ALA A 81 27.52 -12.36 -1.36
N GLN A 82 28.12 -11.35 -0.72
CA GLN A 82 29.32 -11.51 0.10
C GLN A 82 29.11 -12.52 1.24
N ILE A 83 27.99 -12.41 1.97
CA ILE A 83 27.67 -13.36 3.06
C ILE A 83 27.54 -14.78 2.52
N ARG A 84 26.83 -14.98 1.40
CA ARG A 84 26.69 -16.30 0.76
C ARG A 84 28.05 -16.90 0.40
N ALA A 85 28.92 -16.11 -0.23
CA ALA A 85 30.28 -16.56 -0.57
C ALA A 85 31.10 -16.95 0.67
N GLN A 86 31.04 -16.14 1.74
CA GLN A 86 31.74 -16.46 3.00
C GLN A 86 31.22 -17.74 3.66
N MET A 87 29.92 -18.00 3.60
CA MET A 87 29.32 -19.23 4.13
C MET A 87 29.76 -20.45 3.32
N GLU A 88 29.72 -20.36 1.98
CA GLU A 88 30.21 -21.43 1.10
C GLU A 88 31.70 -21.73 1.29
N GLU A 89 32.53 -20.70 1.47
CA GLU A 89 33.96 -20.86 1.76
C GLU A 89 34.19 -21.55 3.10
N LYS A 90 33.47 -21.13 4.15
CA LYS A 90 33.52 -21.74 5.47
C LYS A 90 33.10 -23.22 5.42
N ASP A 91 32.05 -23.55 4.68
CA ASP A 91 31.58 -24.92 4.51
C ASP A 91 32.62 -25.77 3.75
N ARG A 92 33.25 -25.22 2.70
CA ARG A 92 34.35 -25.88 1.99
C ARG A 92 35.56 -26.14 2.88
N GLY A 93 35.91 -25.18 3.73
CA GLY A 93 37.00 -25.31 4.70
C GLY A 93 36.73 -26.39 5.77
N THR A 94 35.49 -26.48 6.25
CA THR A 94 35.09 -27.52 7.23
C THR A 94 35.03 -28.91 6.60
N LEU A 95 34.58 -29.04 5.34
CA LEU A 95 34.65 -30.29 4.58
C LEU A 95 36.10 -30.77 4.38
N ALA A 96 37.03 -29.87 4.04
CA ALA A 96 38.45 -30.20 3.90
C ALA A 96 39.11 -30.62 5.23
N ALA A 97 38.70 -30.03 6.35
CA ALA A 97 39.15 -30.45 7.69
C ALA A 97 38.63 -31.86 8.06
N GLY A 98 37.38 -32.17 7.74
CA GLY A 98 36.78 -33.49 8.00
C GLY A 98 37.35 -34.62 7.13
N VAL A 99 37.75 -34.34 5.88
CA VAL A 99 38.36 -35.34 4.99
C VAL A 99 39.74 -35.81 5.49
N ARG A 100 40.54 -34.92 6.08
CA ARG A 100 41.82 -35.30 6.73
C ARG A 100 41.62 -36.22 7.93
N ALA A 101 40.54 -36.03 8.69
CA ALA A 101 40.24 -36.87 9.86
C ALA A 101 39.84 -38.31 9.47
N ARG A 102 39.21 -38.53 8.31
CA ARG A 102 38.73 -39.86 7.90
C ARG A 102 39.82 -40.77 7.29
N HIS A 103 40.90 -40.21 6.73
CA HIS A 103 41.96 -41.00 6.09
C HIS A 103 43.00 -41.61 7.06
N GLY A 104 42.90 -41.32 8.37
CA GLY A 104 43.89 -41.71 9.38
C GLY A 104 43.52 -42.88 10.31
N HIS A 105 42.33 -43.49 10.20
CA HIS A 105 41.90 -44.53 11.15
C HIS A 105 41.60 -45.86 10.46
N ARG A 106 42.66 -46.65 10.19
CA ARG A 106 42.51 -48.09 9.97
C ARG A 106 42.54 -48.75 11.36
N PRO A 107 41.40 -49.25 11.88
CA PRO A 107 41.40 -49.90 13.19
C PRO A 107 42.28 -51.16 13.12
N PRO A 108 43.18 -51.40 14.10
CA PRO A 108 43.96 -52.62 14.11
C PRO A 108 43.01 -53.80 14.31
N CYS A 109 43.07 -54.76 13.38
CA CYS A 109 42.38 -56.03 13.47
C CYS A 109 42.77 -56.70 14.80
N LEU A 110 41.79 -56.94 15.67
CA LEU A 110 41.97 -57.64 16.94
C LEU A 110 42.48 -59.07 16.64
N ARG A 111 43.74 -59.36 16.99
CA ARG A 111 44.25 -60.74 17.04
C ARG A 111 43.52 -61.42 18.19
N GLY A 112 42.82 -62.51 17.88
CA GLY A 112 42.25 -63.39 18.89
C GLY A 112 43.38 -64.12 19.61
N ASP A 113 43.49 -63.88 20.91
CA ASP A 113 44.25 -64.72 21.83
C ASP A 113 43.32 -65.85 22.30
N THR A 114 43.44 -67.00 21.65
CA THR A 114 43.06 -68.29 22.23
C THR A 114 44.13 -68.68 23.24
N HIS A 115 43.78 -68.84 24.52
CA HIS A 115 44.53 -69.73 25.40
C HIS A 115 43.62 -70.36 26.47
N GLU A 116 43.92 -71.63 26.66
CA GLU A 116 43.30 -72.75 27.40
C GLU A 116 43.12 -72.54 28.90
#